data_AF-A0A3D4QCG0-F1
#
_entry.id   AF-A0A3D4QCG0-F1
#
_cell.length_a   1.000
_cell.length_b   1.000
_cell.length_c   1.000
_cell.angle_alpha   90.00
_cell.angle_beta   90.00
_cell.angle_gamma   90.00
#
_symmetry.space_group_name_H-M   'P 1'
#
loop_
_entity.id
_entity.type
_entity.pdbx_description
1 polymer ?
#
loop_
_entity_poly.entity_id
_entity_poly.type
_entity_poly.pdbx_seq_one_letter_code
_entity_poly.pdbx_strand_id
1 'polypeptide(L)'
;MFLKKWIRILLLVAMLSCMAAMSAFAANRTIANSLESPVKLVVDSEYIMGKVNDPVSRKTKTAYIVRDNAAFHLESTAMENTDVIFYINSFVEGQDMGIHNRVQKKLARMGESMTMLPEDTYTACVQDGTAYDFLNRCYDIRVYLDPEDTRYEDFYFGLVDDSTFDQMKAEYDRVQEALQEMKKRT
;
A
#
# COMPACT_ATOMS: atom_id res chain seq x y z
N MET A 1 -20.60 16.36 18.04
CA MET A 1 -20.35 15.53 16.81
C MET A 1 -19.47 16.23 15.78
N PHE A 2 -19.57 17.55 15.59
CA PHE A 2 -18.74 18.28 14.63
C PHE A 2 -17.23 18.26 14.94
N LEU A 3 -16.84 18.45 16.21
CA LEU A 3 -15.42 18.55 16.60
C LEU A 3 -14.57 17.31 16.22
N LYS A 4 -15.17 16.10 16.26
CA LYS A 4 -14.49 14.85 15.85
C LYS A 4 -14.23 14.77 14.34
N LYS A 5 -15.11 15.36 13.50
CA LYS A 5 -14.92 15.40 12.04
C LYS A 5 -13.78 16.36 11.67
N TRP A 6 -13.70 17.52 12.32
CA TRP A 6 -12.65 18.51 12.05
C TRP A 6 -11.25 18.02 12.45
N ILE A 7 -11.13 17.26 13.55
CA ILE A 7 -9.85 16.66 13.98
C ILE A 7 -9.38 15.59 12.98
N ARG A 8 -10.29 14.76 12.45
CA ARG A 8 -9.97 13.77 11.40
C ARG A 8 -9.50 14.45 10.11
N ILE A 9 -10.16 15.54 9.71
CA ILE A 9 -9.77 16.33 8.52
C ILE A 9 -8.41 17.00 8.73
N LEU A 10 -8.13 17.56 9.91
CA LEU A 10 -6.84 18.18 10.22
C LEU A 10 -5.67 17.16 10.25
N LEU A 11 -5.90 15.95 10.74
CA LEU A 11 -4.91 14.87 10.71
C LEU A 11 -4.65 14.35 9.28
N LEU A 12 -5.68 14.28 8.44
CA LEU A 12 -5.55 13.96 7.01
C LEU A 12 -4.69 15.02 6.29
N VAL A 13 -4.95 16.31 6.53
CA VAL A 13 -4.17 17.41 5.93
C VAL A 13 -2.70 17.40 6.39
N ALA A 14 -2.41 17.02 7.64
CA ALA A 14 -1.04 16.90 8.15
C ALA A 14 -0.28 15.68 7.58
N MET A 15 -0.97 14.58 7.24
CA MET A 15 -0.36 13.48 6.49
C MET A 15 -0.14 13.85 5.01
N LEU A 16 -1.01 14.69 4.44
CA LEU A 16 -0.91 15.18 3.07
C LEU A 16 0.24 16.18 2.85
N SER A 17 0.54 17.07 3.80
CA SER A 17 1.63 18.05 3.68
C SER A 17 3.05 17.43 3.67
N CYS A 18 3.18 16.17 4.08
CA CYS A 18 4.43 15.42 3.96
C CYS A 18 4.68 14.85 2.55
N MET A 19 3.68 14.85 1.64
CA MET A 19 3.90 14.37 0.26
C MET A 19 4.75 15.34 -0.58
N ALA A 20 4.72 16.64 -0.27
CA ALA A 20 5.47 17.67 -1.00
C ALA A 20 7.00 17.59 -0.82
N ALA A 21 7.50 16.96 0.25
CA ALA A 21 8.94 16.94 0.56
C ALA A 21 9.70 15.71 0.03
N MET A 22 9.04 14.73 -0.62
CA MET A 22 9.64 13.39 -0.79
C MET A 22 9.78 12.86 -2.21
N SER A 23 9.32 13.56 -3.24
CA SER A 23 9.70 13.22 -4.62
C SER A 23 11.21 13.37 -4.87
N ALA A 24 11.92 14.14 -4.04
CA ALA A 24 13.39 14.20 -4.03
C ALA A 24 14.06 12.98 -3.37
N PHE A 25 13.38 12.28 -2.44
CA PHE A 25 13.93 11.09 -1.77
C PHE A 25 13.54 9.77 -2.43
N ALA A 26 12.45 9.72 -3.20
CA ALA A 26 12.10 8.57 -4.03
C ALA A 26 13.15 8.33 -5.15
N ALA A 27 13.80 9.40 -5.63
CA ALA A 27 14.89 9.32 -6.60
C ALA A 27 16.22 8.82 -5.98
N ASN A 28 16.36 8.81 -4.65
CA ASN A 28 17.63 8.51 -3.99
C ASN A 28 17.73 7.07 -3.46
N ARG A 29 16.65 6.27 -3.50
CA ARG A 29 16.69 4.84 -3.19
C ARG A 29 16.96 3.95 -4.39
N THR A 30 16.80 4.45 -5.61
CA THR A 30 17.12 3.72 -6.84
C THR A 30 18.63 3.56 -7.09
N ILE A 31 19.50 4.16 -6.26
CA ILE A 31 20.97 4.13 -6.44
C ILE A 31 21.68 3.20 -5.44
N ALA A 32 20.97 2.55 -4.52
CA ALA A 32 21.57 1.56 -3.60
C ALA A 32 20.95 0.17 -3.83
N ASN A 33 21.61 -0.62 -4.68
CA ASN A 33 21.34 -2.01 -5.08
C ASN A 33 20.34 -2.21 -6.24
N SER A 34 20.73 -1.84 -7.47
CA SER A 34 19.99 -2.17 -8.69
C SER A 34 20.30 -3.59 -9.20
N LEU A 35 20.06 -4.62 -8.38
CA LEU A 35 19.56 -5.86 -8.96
C LEU A 35 18.05 -5.67 -9.08
N GLU A 36 17.55 -5.62 -10.30
CA GLU A 36 16.12 -5.64 -10.58
C GLU A 36 15.48 -6.80 -9.79
N SER A 37 14.40 -6.51 -9.04
CA SER A 37 13.75 -7.53 -8.22
C SER A 37 13.31 -8.69 -9.14
N PRO A 38 13.63 -9.95 -8.81
CA PRO A 38 13.35 -11.08 -9.69
C PRO A 38 11.85 -11.33 -9.87
N VAL A 39 11.03 -10.81 -8.96
CA VAL A 39 9.57 -10.82 -9.05
C VAL A 39 9.07 -9.40 -8.81
N LYS A 40 8.19 -8.92 -9.70
CA LYS A 40 7.58 -7.60 -9.62
C LYS A 40 6.08 -7.74 -9.38
N LEU A 41 5.55 -6.96 -8.44
CA LEU A 41 4.11 -6.81 -8.26
C LEU A 41 3.60 -5.64 -9.10
N VAL A 42 2.62 -5.92 -9.96
CA VAL A 42 1.94 -4.91 -10.80
C VAL A 42 0.51 -4.78 -10.33
N VAL A 43 0.14 -3.57 -9.88
CA VAL A 43 -1.24 -3.26 -9.48
C VAL A 43 -2.03 -2.88 -10.73
N ASP A 44 -3.08 -3.64 -11.01
CA ASP A 44 -3.93 -3.46 -12.19
C ASP A 44 -5.09 -2.49 -11.93
N SER A 45 -5.52 -2.39 -10.67
CA SER A 45 -6.51 -1.41 -10.24
C SER A 45 -5.95 0.01 -10.27
N GLU A 46 -6.84 1.00 -10.33
CA GLU A 46 -6.43 2.39 -10.14
C GLU A 46 -5.87 2.60 -8.73
N TYR A 47 -4.71 3.22 -8.66
CA TYR A 47 -4.06 3.56 -7.41
C TYR A 47 -3.33 4.90 -7.52
N ILE A 48 -3.01 5.47 -6.36
CA ILE A 48 -2.01 6.52 -6.24
C ILE A 48 -0.89 6.06 -5.32
N MET A 49 0.33 6.55 -5.55
CA MET A 49 1.43 6.28 -4.64
C MET A 49 1.29 7.19 -3.41
N GLY A 50 1.25 6.58 -2.24
CA GLY A 50 1.11 7.29 -0.98
C GLY A 50 1.88 6.61 0.15
N LYS A 51 1.39 6.83 1.37
CA LYS A 51 2.01 6.34 2.60
C LYS A 51 0.96 5.79 3.55
N VAL A 52 1.30 4.68 4.20
CA VAL A 52 0.54 4.10 5.31
C VAL A 52 1.43 4.04 6.54
N ASN A 53 0.84 4.16 7.73
CA ASN A 53 1.54 3.89 8.97
C ASN A 53 1.37 2.41 9.29
N ASP A 54 2.43 1.63 9.15
CA ASP A 54 2.40 0.20 9.44
C ASP A 54 2.35 -0.02 10.96
N PRO A 55 1.26 -0.59 11.51
CA PRO A 55 1.11 -0.81 12.95
C PRO A 55 2.17 -1.74 13.54
N VAL A 56 2.69 -2.67 12.74
CA VAL A 56 3.62 -3.71 13.19
C VAL A 56 5.02 -3.13 13.32
N SER A 57 5.55 -2.51 12.26
CA SER A 57 6.89 -1.92 12.30
C SER A 57 6.93 -0.51 12.91
N ARG A 58 5.78 0.12 13.17
CA ARG A 58 5.64 1.51 13.65
C ARG A 58 6.35 2.52 12.74
N LYS A 59 6.41 2.22 11.45
CA LYS A 59 7.08 3.04 10.44
C LYS A 59 6.10 3.38 9.33
N THR A 60 6.28 4.56 8.77
CA THR A 60 5.59 4.93 7.54
C THR A 60 6.19 4.17 6.36
N LYS A 61 5.34 3.47 5.61
CA LYS A 61 5.71 2.70 4.42
C LYS A 61 5.13 3.35 3.18
N THR A 62 5.87 3.32 2.07
CA THR A 62 5.30 3.64 0.76
C THR A 62 4.26 2.57 0.42
N ALA A 63 3.10 2.98 -0.06
CA ALA A 63 1.99 2.08 -0.33
C ALA A 63 1.21 2.49 -1.56
N TYR A 64 0.51 1.53 -2.14
CA TYR A 64 -0.53 1.73 -3.12
C TYR A 64 -1.82 2.12 -2.37
N ILE A 65 -2.29 3.34 -2.56
CA ILE A 65 -3.57 3.77 -2.00
C ILE A 65 -4.65 3.44 -3.03
N VAL A 66 -5.69 2.75 -2.60
CA VAL A 66 -6.75 2.18 -3.46
C VAL A 66 -8.12 2.39 -2.84
N ARG A 67 -9.17 2.40 -3.66
CA ARG A 67 -10.57 2.55 -3.22
C ARG A 67 -11.32 1.23 -3.03
N ASP A 68 -10.89 0.18 -3.73
CA ASP A 68 -11.50 -1.15 -3.72
C ASP A 68 -10.47 -2.24 -3.42
N ASN A 69 -10.92 -3.50 -3.36
CA ASN A 69 -10.05 -4.67 -3.28
C ASN A 69 -9.17 -4.77 -4.54
N ALA A 70 -7.98 -4.20 -4.46
CA ALA A 70 -7.15 -3.96 -5.65
C ALA A 70 -6.73 -5.25 -6.33
N ALA A 71 -6.97 -5.33 -7.64
CA ALA A 71 -6.44 -6.36 -8.50
C ALA A 71 -4.96 -6.12 -8.78
N PHE A 72 -4.18 -7.19 -8.80
CA PHE A 72 -2.78 -7.18 -9.14
C PHE A 72 -2.36 -8.52 -9.76
N HIS A 73 -1.20 -8.54 -10.39
CA HIS A 73 -0.51 -9.75 -10.80
C HIS A 73 0.99 -9.66 -10.53
N LEU A 74 1.67 -10.79 -10.64
CA LEU A 74 3.12 -10.89 -10.51
C LEU A 74 3.77 -11.11 -11.87
N GLU A 75 4.85 -10.39 -12.13
CA GLU A 75 5.71 -10.56 -13.31
C GLU A 75 7.08 -11.09 -12.87
N SER A 76 7.60 -12.08 -13.59
CA SER A 76 8.99 -12.55 -13.42
C SER A 76 9.49 -13.15 -14.73
N THR A 77 10.76 -12.94 -15.03
CA THR A 77 11.46 -13.63 -16.13
C THR A 77 12.25 -14.86 -15.64
N ALA A 78 12.29 -15.10 -14.33
CA ALA A 78 13.14 -16.11 -13.70
C ALA A 78 12.34 -17.22 -12.99
N MET A 79 11.07 -16.97 -12.65
CA MET A 79 10.21 -17.88 -11.89
C MET A 79 8.86 -18.03 -12.57
N GLU A 80 8.28 -19.24 -12.56
CA GLU A 80 6.92 -19.49 -13.08
C GLU A 80 5.84 -19.29 -12.00
N ASN A 81 6.21 -19.50 -10.74
CA ASN A 81 5.34 -19.35 -9.59
C ASN A 81 6.16 -18.93 -8.37
N THR A 82 5.49 -18.36 -7.37
CA THR A 82 6.09 -18.01 -6.08
C THR A 82 5.03 -18.04 -4.98
N ASP A 83 5.48 -18.20 -3.75
CA ASP A 83 4.60 -18.09 -2.60
C ASP A 83 4.26 -16.62 -2.31
N VAL A 84 2.98 -16.39 -2.03
CA VAL A 84 2.42 -15.09 -1.67
C VAL A 84 1.66 -15.23 -0.36
N ILE A 85 1.92 -14.31 0.57
CA ILE A 85 1.22 -14.26 1.85
C ILE A 85 0.52 -12.92 2.00
N PHE A 86 -0.76 -12.97 2.33
CA PHE A 86 -1.62 -11.80 2.53
C PHE A 86 -1.75 -11.51 4.01
N TYR A 87 -1.51 -10.26 4.39
CA TYR A 87 -1.57 -9.80 5.78
C TYR A 87 -2.51 -8.62 5.97
N ILE A 88 -3.16 -8.60 7.13
CA ILE A 88 -3.83 -7.43 7.68
C ILE A 88 -3.03 -6.98 8.90
N ASN A 89 -2.50 -5.77 8.84
CA ASN A 89 -1.79 -5.16 9.96
C ASN A 89 -2.69 -4.15 10.63
N SER A 90 -2.90 -4.30 11.94
CA SER A 90 -3.79 -3.42 12.69
C SER A 90 -3.21 -3.02 14.03
N PHE A 91 -3.42 -1.76 14.44
CA PHE A 91 -3.19 -1.36 15.82
C PHE A 91 -4.20 -2.04 16.75
N VAL A 92 -3.75 -2.39 17.94
CA VAL A 92 -4.61 -2.88 19.02
C VAL A 92 -4.60 -1.83 20.12
N GLU A 93 -5.80 -1.36 20.48
CA GLU A 93 -5.94 -0.38 21.54
C GLU A 93 -5.36 -0.92 22.85
N GLY A 94 -4.57 -0.09 23.54
CA GLY A 94 -3.92 -0.46 24.79
C GLY A 94 -2.71 -1.39 24.65
N GLN A 95 -2.28 -1.72 23.43
CA GLN A 95 -1.05 -2.49 23.21
C GLN A 95 0.07 -1.65 22.59
N ASP A 96 1.29 -1.95 23.02
CA ASP A 96 2.52 -1.36 22.48
C ASP A 96 2.96 -1.99 21.14
N MET A 97 2.15 -2.84 20.52
CA MET A 97 2.49 -3.42 19.22
C MET A 97 1.23 -3.65 18.39
N GLY A 98 1.34 -3.43 17.08
CA GLY A 98 0.31 -3.85 16.14
C GLY A 98 0.32 -5.37 15.93
N ILE A 99 -0.79 -5.92 15.45
CA ILE A 99 -0.89 -7.31 15.05
C ILE A 99 -0.55 -7.43 13.56
N HIS A 100 0.25 -8.43 13.21
CA HIS A 100 0.51 -8.87 11.84
C HIS A 100 -0.29 -10.15 11.58
N ASN A 101 -1.51 -10.03 11.05
CA ASN A 101 -2.41 -11.17 10.92
C ASN A 101 -2.30 -11.80 9.53
N ARG A 102 -1.82 -13.04 9.46
CA ARG A 102 -1.78 -13.79 8.19
C ARG A 102 -3.19 -14.24 7.81
N VAL A 103 -3.68 -13.75 6.69
CA VAL A 103 -5.00 -14.13 6.14
C VAL A 103 -4.90 -15.40 5.32
N GLN A 104 -3.97 -15.45 4.36
CA GLN A 104 -3.83 -16.57 3.45
C GLN A 104 -2.38 -16.69 2.98
N LYS A 105 -1.90 -17.92 2.77
CA LYS A 105 -0.72 -18.23 1.95
C LYS A 105 -1.19 -18.93 0.68
N LYS A 106 -0.69 -18.52 -0.48
CA LYS A 106 -1.05 -19.06 -1.80
C LYS A 106 0.20 -19.18 -2.66
N LEU A 107 0.34 -20.31 -3.37
CA LEU A 107 1.28 -20.44 -4.47
C LEU A 107 0.66 -19.77 -5.70
N ALA A 108 1.18 -18.60 -6.07
CA ALA A 108 0.69 -17.80 -7.18
C ALA A 108 1.49 -18.07 -8.45
N ARG A 109 0.81 -18.17 -9.60
CA ARG A 109 1.50 -18.24 -10.90
C ARG A 109 1.80 -16.83 -11.41
N MET A 110 2.90 -16.66 -12.14
CA MET A 110 3.16 -15.39 -12.81
C MET A 110 2.05 -15.09 -13.83
N GLY A 111 1.62 -13.83 -13.88
CA GLY A 111 0.47 -13.38 -14.68
C GLY A 111 -0.91 -13.77 -14.12
N GLU A 112 -0.99 -14.49 -13.01
CA GLU A 112 -2.27 -14.77 -12.35
C GLU A 112 -2.85 -13.49 -11.74
N SER A 113 -4.10 -13.16 -12.09
CA SER A 113 -4.83 -12.06 -11.47
C SER A 113 -5.27 -12.45 -10.06
N MET A 114 -4.90 -11.63 -9.10
CA MET A 114 -5.22 -11.78 -7.68
C MET A 114 -5.71 -10.46 -7.12
N THR A 115 -6.32 -10.51 -5.93
CA THR A 115 -6.79 -9.33 -5.21
C THR A 115 -6.00 -9.14 -3.92
N MET A 116 -5.85 -7.88 -3.49
CA MET A 116 -5.11 -7.48 -2.29
C MET A 116 -5.54 -8.24 -1.02
N LEU A 117 -6.83 -8.57 -0.94
CA LEU A 117 -7.38 -9.47 0.06
C LEU A 117 -8.17 -10.60 -0.62
N PRO A 118 -8.21 -11.80 -0.02
CA PRO A 118 -9.16 -12.82 -0.42
C PRO A 118 -10.60 -12.28 -0.31
N GLU A 119 -11.44 -12.57 -1.31
CA GLU A 119 -12.73 -11.90 -1.47
C GLU A 119 -13.67 -12.05 -0.26
N ASP A 120 -13.69 -13.23 0.36
CA ASP A 120 -14.48 -13.48 1.58
C ASP A 120 -13.98 -12.60 2.75
N THR A 121 -12.67 -12.38 2.85
CA THR A 121 -12.08 -11.53 3.89
C THR A 121 -12.37 -10.06 3.63
N TYR A 122 -12.25 -9.62 2.37
CA TYR A 122 -12.60 -8.27 1.98
C TYR A 122 -14.06 -7.96 2.28
N THR A 123 -14.98 -8.85 1.86
CA THR A 123 -16.41 -8.71 2.11
C THR A 123 -16.72 -8.62 3.60
N ALA A 124 -16.11 -9.46 4.43
CA ALA A 124 -16.29 -9.41 5.89
C ALA A 124 -15.80 -8.08 6.48
N CYS A 125 -14.61 -7.61 6.07
CA CYS A 125 -14.06 -6.32 6.52
C CYS A 125 -14.88 -5.12 6.04
N VAL A 126 -15.54 -5.20 4.88
CA VAL A 126 -16.45 -4.14 4.42
C VAL A 126 -17.71 -4.14 5.27
N GLN A 127 -18.28 -5.31 5.56
CA GLN A 127 -19.49 -5.46 6.36
C GLN A 127 -19.33 -4.97 7.80
N ASP A 128 -18.18 -5.20 8.42
CA ASP A 128 -17.87 -4.72 9.78
C ASP A 128 -17.29 -3.29 9.81
N GLY A 129 -17.06 -2.69 8.64
CA GLY A 129 -16.54 -1.33 8.46
C GLY A 129 -15.05 -1.17 8.71
N THR A 130 -14.32 -2.26 8.98
CA THR A 130 -12.88 -2.21 9.29
C THR A 130 -11.99 -2.20 8.05
N ALA A 131 -12.54 -2.46 6.84
CA ALA A 131 -11.83 -2.38 5.57
C ALA A 131 -11.21 -0.98 5.34
N TYR A 132 -11.94 0.08 5.72
CA TYR A 132 -11.57 1.47 5.44
C TYR A 132 -10.92 2.17 6.65
N ASP A 133 -10.49 1.42 7.68
CA ASP A 133 -9.82 1.98 8.86
C ASP A 133 -8.33 2.31 8.58
N PHE A 134 -8.11 3.12 7.54
CA PHE A 134 -6.79 3.49 7.01
C PHE A 134 -5.83 4.11 8.04
N LEU A 135 -6.38 4.70 9.11
CA LEU A 135 -5.57 5.30 10.17
C LEU A 135 -4.94 4.26 11.08
N ASN A 136 -5.61 3.12 11.27
CA ASN A 136 -5.19 2.08 12.20
C ASN A 136 -4.83 0.76 11.53
N ARG A 137 -5.05 0.65 10.22
CA ARG A 137 -4.88 -0.57 9.45
C ARG A 137 -4.17 -0.30 8.13
N CYS A 138 -3.26 -1.20 7.79
CA CYS A 138 -2.75 -1.34 6.43
C CYS A 138 -2.73 -2.81 6.02
N TYR A 139 -2.59 -3.04 4.73
CA TYR A 139 -2.52 -4.37 4.14
C TYR A 139 -1.13 -4.56 3.56
N ASP A 140 -0.56 -5.74 3.71
CA ASP A 140 0.68 -6.07 3.04
C ASP A 140 0.61 -7.44 2.38
N ILE A 141 1.28 -7.52 1.23
CA ILE A 141 1.42 -8.72 0.43
C ILE A 141 2.90 -9.04 0.42
N ARG A 142 3.26 -10.13 1.09
CA ARG A 142 4.61 -10.67 1.06
C ARG A 142 4.76 -11.57 -0.16
N VAL A 143 5.74 -11.27 -1.00
CA VAL A 143 6.08 -12.06 -2.18
C VAL A 143 7.48 -12.61 -2.01
N TYR A 144 7.64 -13.93 -2.12
CA TYR A 144 8.95 -14.55 -2.07
C TYR A 144 9.70 -14.37 -3.40
N LEU A 145 11.00 -14.10 -3.30
CA LEU A 145 11.87 -13.72 -4.41
C LEU A 145 12.80 -14.87 -4.84
N ASP A 146 12.71 -16.02 -4.17
CA ASP A 146 13.42 -17.24 -4.51
C ASP A 146 12.60 -18.49 -4.14
N PRO A 147 12.84 -19.63 -4.81
CA PRO A 147 12.14 -20.89 -4.51
C PRO A 147 12.38 -21.45 -3.10
N GLU A 148 13.47 -21.02 -2.44
CA GLU A 148 13.83 -21.48 -1.10
C GLU A 148 13.10 -20.70 0.02
N ASP A 149 12.21 -19.76 -0.32
CA ASP A 149 11.46 -18.92 0.62
C ASP A 149 12.38 -18.13 1.60
N THR A 150 13.60 -17.78 1.17
CA THR A 150 14.59 -17.12 2.05
C THR A 150 14.57 -15.61 1.92
N ARG A 151 14.29 -15.08 0.72
CA ARG A 151 14.16 -13.64 0.49
C ARG A 151 12.72 -13.32 0.08
N TYR A 152 12.24 -12.19 0.57
CA TYR A 152 10.90 -11.69 0.27
C TYR A 152 10.89 -10.17 0.20
N GLU A 153 9.86 -9.64 -0.45
CA GLU A 153 9.51 -8.23 -0.45
C GLU A 153 8.06 -8.06 0.03
N ASP A 154 7.82 -7.04 0.85
CA ASP A 154 6.50 -6.70 1.36
C ASP A 154 5.94 -5.48 0.60
N PHE A 155 4.84 -5.68 -0.10
CA PHE A 155 4.13 -4.64 -0.84
C PHE A 155 2.94 -4.13 -0.02
N TYR A 156 2.97 -2.85 0.33
CA TYR A 156 1.96 -2.26 1.20
C TYR A 156 0.82 -1.61 0.40
N PHE A 157 -0.38 -1.76 0.93
CA PHE A 157 -1.59 -1.14 0.43
C PHE A 157 -2.34 -0.43 1.56
N GLY A 158 -3.04 0.63 1.18
CA GLY A 158 -3.99 1.29 2.05
C GLY A 158 -5.31 1.48 1.34
N LEU A 159 -6.37 1.00 1.97
CA LEU A 159 -7.73 1.05 1.45
C LEU A 159 -8.48 2.22 2.08
N VAL A 160 -9.07 3.06 1.24
CA VAL A 160 -9.86 4.23 1.66
C VAL A 160 -11.20 4.22 0.94
N ASP A 161 -12.20 4.92 1.49
CA ASP A 161 -13.47 5.11 0.78
C ASP A 161 -13.31 6.00 -0.47
N ASP A 162 -14.27 5.93 -1.38
CA ASP A 162 -14.29 6.69 -2.64
C ASP A 162 -14.05 8.18 -2.44
N SER A 163 -14.73 8.78 -1.47
CA SER A 163 -14.66 10.23 -1.23
C SER A 163 -13.27 10.67 -0.78
N THR A 164 -12.60 9.81 -0.02
CA THR A 164 -11.22 10.02 0.45
C THR A 164 -10.24 9.76 -0.69
N PHE A 165 -10.45 8.71 -1.49
CA PHE A 165 -9.63 8.42 -2.66
C PHE A 165 -9.62 9.58 -3.65
N ASP A 166 -10.79 10.09 -4.03
CA ASP A 166 -10.93 11.19 -5.00
C ASP A 166 -10.22 12.46 -4.53
N GLN A 167 -10.31 12.78 -3.23
CA GLN A 167 -9.59 13.90 -2.62
C GLN A 167 -8.08 13.71 -2.68
N MET A 168 -7.59 12.52 -2.33
CA MET A 168 -6.17 12.20 -2.37
C MET A 168 -5.64 12.19 -3.79
N LYS A 169 -6.42 11.68 -4.76
CA LYS A 169 -6.07 11.66 -6.17
C LYS A 169 -5.98 13.07 -6.76
N ALA A 170 -6.96 13.92 -6.48
CA ALA A 170 -6.94 15.31 -6.94
C ALA A 170 -5.74 16.12 -6.40
N GLU A 171 -5.25 15.82 -5.20
CA GLU A 171 -4.01 16.40 -4.69
C GLU A 171 -2.77 15.75 -5.34
N TYR A 172 -2.76 14.43 -5.47
CA TYR A 172 -1.67 13.69 -6.11
C TYR A 172 -1.41 14.21 -7.54
N ASP A 173 -2.46 14.32 -8.36
CA ASP A 173 -2.36 14.78 -9.74
C ASP A 173 -1.81 16.22 -9.82
N ARG A 174 -2.29 17.13 -8.95
CA ARG A 174 -1.75 18.50 -8.83
C ARG A 174 -0.26 18.54 -8.50
N VAL A 175 0.18 17.69 -7.57
CA VAL A 175 1.60 17.61 -7.20
C VAL A 175 2.46 17.05 -8.34
N GLN A 176 1.97 16.03 -9.07
CA GLN A 176 2.68 15.47 -10.21
C GLN A 176 2.84 16.48 -11.35
N GLU A 177 1.80 17.25 -11.67
CA GLU A 177 1.85 18.31 -12.67
C GLU A 177 2.90 19.36 -12.31
N ALA A 178 2.89 19.86 -11.07
CA ALA A 178 3.88 20.83 -10.59
C ALA A 178 5.32 20.28 -10.67
N LEU A 179 5.52 19.00 -10.33
CA LEU A 179 6.83 18.34 -10.44
C LEU A 179 7.30 18.22 -11.90
N GLN A 180 6.40 17.90 -12.83
CA GLN A 180 6.73 17.84 -14.25
C GLN A 180 7.08 19.23 -14.80
N GLU A 181 6.37 20.27 -14.40
CA GLU A 181 6.71 21.65 -14.79
C GLU A 181 8.09 22.06 -14.28
N MET A 182 8.44 21.75 -13.03
CA MET A 182 9.76 22.04 -12.49
C MET A 182 10.87 21.30 -13.25
N LYS A 183 10.64 20.02 -13.59
CA LYS A 183 11.60 19.22 -14.37
C LYS A 183 11.81 19.76 -15.79
N LYS A 184 10.80 20.38 -16.40
CA LYS A 184 10.92 20.99 -17.75
C LYS A 184 11.67 22.32 -17.74
N ARG A 185 11.79 22.98 -16.58
CA ARG A 185 12.46 24.28 -16.41
C ARG A 185 13.93 24.16 -16.00
N THR A 186 14.41 22.94 -15.74
CA THR A 186 15.81 22.64 -15.36
C THR A 186 16.51 21.94 -16.52
#